data_AF-A0AAN3Q3Q8-F1
#
_entry.id   AF-A0AAN3Q3Q8-F1
#
_cell.length_a   1.000
_cell.length_b   1.000
_cell.length_c   1.000
_cell.angle_alpha   90.00
_cell.angle_beta   90.00
_cell.angle_gamma   90.00
#
_symmetry.space_group_name_H-M   'P 1'
#
loop_
_entity.id
_entity.type
_entity.pdbx_description
1 polymer ?
#
loop_
_entity_poly.entity_id
_entity_poly.type
_entity_poly.pdbx_seq_one_letter_code
_entity_poly.pdbx_strand_id
1 'polypeptide(L)' 'MKHTELRAAVLDALEKHDTGATLFDGRPAVFDEADFPAIAVYLTGAEYTGEELDSDTWQAELHIEVFLPAQVPDSELD' A
#
# COMPACT_ATOMS: atom_id res chain seq x y z
N MET A 1 0.01 16.77 -1.12
CA MET A 1 -0.99 16.31 -0.12
C MET A 1 -0.33 15.18 0.64
N LYS A 2 -0.28 15.20 1.98
CA LYS A 2 0.58 14.30 2.77
C LYS A 2 0.37 12.81 2.49
N HIS A 3 -0.87 12.39 2.24
CA HIS A 3 -1.17 11.00 1.88
C HIS A 3 -0.46 10.53 0.61
N THR A 4 -0.42 11.36 -0.44
CA THR A 4 0.28 11.03 -1.69
C THR A 4 1.79 10.93 -1.47
N GLU A 5 2.36 11.85 -0.68
CA GLU A 5 3.81 11.83 -0.36
C GLU A 5 4.20 10.57 0.41
N LEU A 6 3.37 10.12 1.37
CA LEU A 6 3.62 8.91 2.13
C LEU A 6 3.64 7.66 1.23
N ARG A 7 2.62 7.50 0.38
CA ARG A 7 2.52 6.34 -0.51
C ARG A 7 3.61 6.35 -1.58
N ALA A 8 3.88 7.51 -2.18
CA ALA A 8 4.96 7.67 -3.15
C ALA A 8 6.33 7.31 -2.54
N ALA A 9 6.63 7.74 -1.31
CA ALA A 9 7.90 7.40 -0.66
C ALA A 9 8.08 5.89 -0.44
N VAL A 10 6.99 5.16 -0.16
CA VAL A 10 7.01 3.70 -0.02
C VAL A 10 7.16 3.03 -1.39
N LEU A 11 6.41 3.46 -2.40
CA LEU A 11 6.51 2.96 -3.77
C LEU A 11 7.92 3.16 -4.34
N ASP A 12 8.49 4.37 -4.21
CA ASP A 12 9.86 4.70 -4.61
C ASP A 12 10.91 3.82 -3.93
N ALA A 13 10.64 3.36 -2.70
CA ALA A 13 11.53 2.43 -2.00
C ALA A 13 11.40 1.02 -2.57
N LEU A 14 10.16 0.54 -2.80
CA LEU A 14 9.88 -0.78 -3.38
C LEU A 14 10.44 -0.91 -4.80
N GLU A 15 10.29 0.12 -5.64
CA GLU A 15 10.80 0.14 -7.03
C GLU A 15 12.32 -0.07 -7.12
N LYS A 16 13.08 0.40 -6.13
CA LYS A 16 14.55 0.25 -6.09
C LYS A 16 15.00 -1.18 -5.84
N HIS A 17 14.13 -2.04 -5.35
CA HIS A 17 14.46 -3.42 -5.00
C HIS A 17 14.16 -4.43 -6.12
N ASP A 18 13.78 -3.96 -7.32
CA ASP A 18 13.49 -4.78 -8.51
C ASP A 18 12.69 -6.05 -8.17
N THR A 19 11.44 -5.84 -7.77
CA THR A 19 10.54 -6.91 -7.30
C THR A 19 9.93 -7.72 -8.44
N GLY A 20 10.05 -7.25 -9.70
CA GLY A 20 9.31 -7.80 -10.84
C GLY A 20 7.79 -7.72 -10.72
N ALA A 21 7.29 -7.01 -9.70
CA ALA A 21 5.87 -6.93 -9.37
C ALA A 21 5.23 -5.64 -9.90
N THR A 22 3.95 -5.73 -10.25
CA THR A 22 3.14 -4.58 -10.61
C THR A 22 2.78 -3.79 -9.35
N LEU A 23 3.16 -2.51 -9.30
CA LEU A 23 2.92 -1.66 -8.14
C LEU A 23 1.66 -0.80 -8.33
N PHE A 24 0.82 -0.72 -7.28
CA PHE A 24 -0.41 0.06 -7.28
C PHE A 24 -0.39 1.15 -6.20
N ASP A 25 -0.71 2.39 -6.59
CA ASP A 25 -0.95 3.52 -5.68
C ASP A 25 -2.44 3.59 -5.26
N GLY A 26 -2.81 2.82 -4.25
CA GLY A 26 -4.21 2.56 -3.88
C GLY A 26 -4.55 1.07 -3.92
N ARG A 27 -5.63 0.68 -3.25
CA ARG A 27 -6.11 -0.72 -3.28
C ARG A 27 -6.91 -0.97 -4.57
N PRO A 28 -6.44 -1.81 -5.50
CA PRO A 28 -7.19 -2.14 -6.71
C PRO A 28 -8.44 -2.98 -6.37
N ALA A 29 -9.51 -2.77 -7.12
CA ALA A 29 -10.76 -3.54 -6.97
C ALA A 29 -10.81 -4.78 -7.88
N VAL A 30 -10.04 -4.77 -8.97
CA VAL A 30 -9.97 -5.82 -10.00
C VAL A 30 -8.50 -5.95 -10.41
N PHE A 31 -8.08 -7.18 -10.72
CA PHE A 31 -6.75 -7.51 -11.23
C PHE A 31 -6.88 -8.22 -12.59
N ASP A 32 -5.93 -7.98 -13.48
CA ASP A 32 -5.67 -8.82 -14.64
C ASP A 32 -4.62 -9.90 -14.29
N GLU A 33 -4.67 -11.06 -14.95
CA GLU A 33 -3.70 -12.15 -14.68
C GLU A 33 -2.24 -11.70 -14.91
N ALA A 34 -2.03 -10.75 -15.81
CA ALA A 34 -0.72 -10.17 -16.12
C ALA A 34 -0.19 -9.22 -15.04
N ASP A 35 -1.04 -8.79 -14.11
CA ASP A 35 -0.61 -7.91 -13.01
C ASP A 35 0.18 -8.66 -11.95
N PHE A 36 0.03 -9.99 -11.86
CA PHE A 36 0.67 -10.79 -10.83
C PHE A 36 2.14 -11.11 -11.15
N PRO A 37 3.06 -11.02 -10.16
CA PRO A 37 2.80 -10.62 -8.77
C PRO A 37 2.51 -9.12 -8.64
N ALA A 38 1.56 -8.74 -7.78
CA ALA A 38 1.17 -7.34 -7.59
C ALA A 38 1.38 -6.89 -6.15
N ILE A 39 1.73 -5.62 -5.95
CA ILE A 39 1.86 -5.00 -4.62
C ILE A 39 1.07 -3.70 -4.61
N ALA A 40 0.16 -3.53 -3.67
CA ALA A 40 -0.61 -2.29 -3.49
C ALA A 40 -0.18 -1.56 -2.21
N VAL A 41 0.02 -0.24 -2.32
CA VAL A 41 0.32 0.65 -1.20
C VAL A 41 -0.84 1.61 -1.02
N TYR A 42 -1.48 1.61 0.15
CA TYR A 42 -2.64 2.47 0.41
C TYR A 42 -2.81 2.85 1.87
N LEU A 43 -3.58 3.91 2.12
CA LEU A 43 -3.91 4.39 3.45
C LEU A 43 -5.40 4.12 3.72
N THR A 44 -5.73 3.68 4.94
CA THR A 44 -7.11 3.56 5.43
C THR A 44 -7.25 4.20 6.81
N GLY A 45 -8.48 4.50 7.22
CA GLY A 45 -8.73 5.03 8.57
C GLY A 45 -8.03 6.36 8.85
N ALA A 46 -7.82 7.21 7.83
CA ALA A 46 -7.20 8.50 8.03
C ALA A 46 -8.14 9.44 8.79
N GLU A 47 -7.82 9.71 10.05
CA GLU A 47 -8.61 10.53 10.95
C GLU A 47 -7.76 11.58 11.66
N TYR A 48 -8.39 12.71 11.98
CA TYR A 48 -7.79 13.75 12.79
C TYR A 48 -7.88 13.35 14.26
N THR A 49 -6.76 13.36 14.96
CA THR A 49 -6.68 12.93 16.37
C THR A 49 -6.31 14.07 17.32
N GLY A 50 -6.26 15.30 16.83
CA GLY A 50 -5.80 16.49 17.55
C GLY A 50 -6.79 17.09 18.55
N GLU A 51 -7.73 16.32 19.11
CA GLU A 51 -8.80 16.86 19.95
C GLU A 51 -8.36 17.24 21.39
N GLU A 52 -7.24 16.68 21.90
CA GLU A 52 -6.83 16.87 23.32
C GLU A 52 -5.68 17.86 23.54
N LEU A 53 -4.90 18.16 22.51
CA LEU A 53 -3.79 19.12 22.51
C LEU A 53 -3.93 19.89 21.20
N ASP A 54 -3.75 21.21 21.22
CA ASP A 54 -3.68 22.11 20.03
C ASP A 54 -2.61 21.61 19.04
N SER A 55 -2.93 20.53 18.35
CA SER A 55 -2.00 19.66 17.65
C SER A 55 -2.66 19.24 16.35
N ASP A 56 -2.00 19.53 15.25
CA ASP A 56 -2.50 19.18 13.91
C ASP A 56 -2.15 17.72 13.57
N THR A 57 -2.46 16.81 14.49
CA THR A 57 -2.08 15.41 14.40
C THR A 57 -3.14 14.59 13.67
N TRP A 58 -2.67 13.75 12.75
CA TRP A 58 -3.47 12.79 12.01
C TRP A 58 -2.94 11.38 12.24
N GLN A 59 -3.85 10.42 12.28
CA GLN A 59 -3.54 9.00 12.32
C GLN A 59 -4.16 8.30 11.13
N ALA A 60 -3.46 7.32 10.56
CA ALA A 60 -3.94 6.46 9.49
C ALA A 60 -3.21 5.12 9.54
N GLU A 61 -3.81 4.09 8.95
CA GLU A 61 -3.18 2.79 8.75
C GLU A 61 -2.60 2.70 7.34
N LEU A 62 -1.30 2.40 7.24
CA LEU A 62 -0.58 2.20 5.98
C LEU A 62 -0.52 0.71 5.66
N HIS A 63 -1.09 0.35 4.52
CA HIS A 63 -1.14 -1.00 3.99
C HIS A 63 -0.10 -1.18 2.88
N ILE A 64 0.60 -2.31 2.93
CA ILE A 64 1.43 -2.84 1.83
C ILE A 64 0.95 -4.28 1.63
N GLU A 65 0.09 -4.48 0.64
CA GLU A 65 -0.61 -5.75 0.41
C GLU A 65 -0.03 -6.42 -0.85
N VAL A 66 0.42 -7.67 -0.71
CA VAL A 66 0.95 -8.48 -1.82
C VAL A 66 -0.17 -9.38 -2.34
N PHE A 67 -0.32 -9.42 -3.65
CA PHE A 67 -1.32 -10.23 -4.33
C PHE A 67 -0.64 -11.20 -5.29
N LEU A 68 -1.08 -12.46 -5.21
CA LEU A 68 -0.69 -13.57 -6.07
C LEU A 68 -1.95 -14.25 -6.62
N PRO A 69 -1.83 -15.07 -7.66
CA PRO A 69 -2.95 -15.88 -8.12
C PRO A 69 -3.51 -16.75 -6.98
N ALA A 70 -4.84 -16.89 -6.91
CA ALA A 70 -5.52 -17.55 -5.79
C ALA A 70 -5.18 -19.05 -5.59
N GLN A 71 -4.46 -19.66 -6.54
CA GLN A 71 -4.08 -21.07 -6.52
C GLN A 71 -2.71 -21.30 -5.87
N VAL A 72 -1.96 -20.24 -5.61
CA VAL A 72 -0.62 -20.28 -5.04
C VAL A 72 -0.72 -20.47 -3.52
N PRO A 73 0.12 -21.32 -2.89
CA PRO A 73 0.07 -21.52 -1.44
C PRO A 73 0.46 -20.26 -0.67
N ASP A 74 -0.11 -20.10 0.53
CA ASP A 74 0.16 -18.95 1.43
C ASP A 74 1.66 -18.74 1.72
N SER A 75 2.47 -19.80 1.69
CA SER A 75 3.91 -19.73 1.87
C SER A 75 4.66 -18.94 0.79
N GLU A 76 4.03 -18.68 -0.36
CA GLU A 76 4.60 -17.80 -1.39
C GLU A 76 4.22 -16.32 -1.17
N LEU A 77 3.27 -16.03 -0.26
CA LEU A 77 2.93 -14.67 0.18
C LEU A 77 3.80 -14.18 1.36
N ASP A 78 4.33 -15.11 2.16
CA ASP A 78 5.21 -14.84 3.32
C ASP A 78 6.60 -14.30 2.92
#